data_AF-A0A2I0SMZ2-F1
#
_entry.id   AF-A0A2I0SMZ2-F1
#
_cell.length_a   1.000
_cell.length_b   1.000
_cell.length_c   1.000
_cell.angle_alpha   90.00
_cell.angle_beta   90.00
_cell.angle_gamma   90.00
#
_symmetry.space_group_name_H-M   'P 1'
#
loop_
_entity.id
_entity.type
_entity.pdbx_description
1 polymer ?
#
loop_
_entity_poly.entity_id
_entity_poly.type
_entity_poly.pdbx_seq_one_letter_code
_entity_poly.pdbx_strand_id
1 'polypeptide(L)'
;MDSRISRIRSKLAKAPYQAQRSHSMGAERHAFRVGPRIGSAQADAFEDEHHIELPSAYRRFLVELGGSGAGPFHGLLPLEKCRLFTMDRQPPDGTPRGFHHVSHPNALRGDLFLHIVEMGCIDLCLIGVTGPLAGRMLTGNADGFRPPNVSSAQDFLSWYERWLDHMRDGKDNDALGLTSPATVASAPWGPRARARKTPRSQAAEF
;
A
#
# COMPACT_ATOMS: atom_id res chain seq x y z
N MET A 1 15.32 -18.13 3.32
CA MET A 1 14.06 -17.47 3.72
C MET A 1 14.41 -16.18 4.43
N ASP A 2 13.86 -15.05 3.98
CA ASP A 2 13.96 -13.77 4.67
C ASP A 2 13.43 -13.94 6.11
N SER A 3 14.17 -13.44 7.10
CA SER A 3 13.79 -13.54 8.50
C SER A 3 12.42 -12.91 8.77
N ARG A 4 12.03 -11.89 8.01
CA ARG A 4 10.72 -11.22 8.14
C ARG A 4 9.55 -12.11 7.74
N ILE A 5 9.65 -12.84 6.63
CA ILE A 5 8.61 -13.78 6.18
C ILE A 5 8.39 -14.87 7.23
N SER A 6 9.47 -15.42 7.78
CA SER A 6 9.40 -16.42 8.85
C SER A 6 8.74 -15.87 10.13
N ARG A 7 9.05 -14.63 10.53
CA ARG A 7 8.38 -13.97 11.67
C ARG A 7 6.89 -13.78 11.42
N ILE A 8 6.51 -13.25 10.27
CA ILE A 8 5.11 -13.05 9.89
C ILE A 8 4.34 -14.38 9.89
N ARG A 9 4.92 -15.44 9.32
CA ARG A 9 4.34 -16.79 9.35
C ARG A 9 4.09 -17.27 10.78
N SER A 10 5.08 -17.10 11.66
CA SER A 10 4.96 -17.47 13.07
C SER A 10 3.87 -16.67 13.79
N LYS A 11 3.77 -15.37 13.53
CA LYS A 11 2.74 -14.49 14.11
C LYS A 11 1.33 -14.89 13.65
N LEU A 12 1.13 -15.14 12.35
CA LEU A 12 -0.15 -15.61 11.80
C LEU A 12 -0.61 -16.93 12.43
N ALA A 13 0.30 -17.89 12.59
CA ALA A 13 -0.02 -19.18 13.20
C ALA A 13 -0.48 -19.04 14.68
N LYS A 14 0.02 -18.02 15.39
CA LYS A 14 -0.31 -17.76 16.80
C LYS A 14 -1.55 -16.88 16.98
N ALA A 15 -1.86 -16.04 16.01
CA ALA A 15 -2.92 -15.03 16.11
C ALA A 15 -4.30 -15.57 16.55
N PRO A 16 -4.79 -16.72 16.05
CA PRO A 16 -6.08 -17.27 16.47
C PRO A 16 -6.18 -17.61 17.96
N TYR A 17 -5.05 -17.88 18.62
CA TYR A 17 -4.97 -18.41 20.00
C TYR A 17 -4.63 -17.34 21.05
N GLN A 18 -4.56 -16.07 20.65
CA GLN A 18 -4.21 -14.98 21.56
C GLN A 18 -5.43 -14.51 22.35
N ALA A 19 -5.38 -14.66 23.68
CA ALA A 19 -6.49 -14.36 24.58
C ALA A 19 -6.89 -12.87 24.61
N GLN A 20 -5.94 -11.97 24.36
CA GLN A 20 -6.15 -10.51 24.35
C GLN A 20 -6.31 -9.94 22.95
N ARG A 21 -6.48 -10.80 21.93
CA ARG A 21 -6.56 -10.33 20.55
C ARG A 21 -7.80 -9.48 20.34
N SER A 22 -7.68 -8.50 19.45
CA SER A 22 -8.86 -7.79 18.99
C SER A 22 -9.73 -8.64 18.05
N HIS A 23 -11.00 -8.28 18.01
CA HIS A 23 -12.05 -8.82 17.13
C HIS A 23 -12.43 -7.78 16.07
N SER A 24 -11.44 -7.19 15.39
CA SER A 24 -11.66 -6.22 14.31
C SER A 24 -12.67 -6.75 13.30
N MET A 25 -13.50 -5.84 12.77
CA MET A 25 -14.48 -6.15 11.73
C MET A 25 -13.81 -6.89 10.56
N GLY A 26 -14.41 -8.00 10.11
CA GLY A 26 -13.96 -8.77 8.95
C GLY A 26 -12.97 -9.90 9.27
N ALA A 27 -12.41 -9.95 10.49
CA ALA A 27 -11.52 -11.03 10.92
C ALA A 27 -12.20 -12.40 10.90
N GLU A 28 -13.52 -12.45 11.07
CA GLU A 28 -14.35 -13.65 10.93
C GLU A 28 -14.34 -14.24 9.52
N ARG A 29 -14.12 -13.43 8.48
CA ARG A 29 -14.13 -13.90 7.07
C ARG A 29 -12.87 -14.69 6.72
N HIS A 30 -11.71 -14.26 7.21
CA HIS A 30 -10.42 -14.88 6.89
C HIS A 30 -9.84 -15.71 8.04
N ALA A 31 -10.28 -15.52 9.29
CA ALA A 31 -9.82 -16.25 10.49
C ALA A 31 -8.29 -16.32 10.64
N PHE A 32 -7.59 -15.23 10.30
CA PHE A 32 -6.12 -15.15 10.19
C PHE A 32 -5.46 -16.20 9.29
N ARG A 33 -6.20 -16.80 8.35
CA ARG A 33 -5.67 -17.71 7.33
C ARG A 33 -5.32 -16.95 6.07
N VAL A 34 -4.08 -17.09 5.62
CA VAL A 34 -3.68 -16.64 4.29
C VAL A 34 -4.17 -17.63 3.25
N GLY A 35 -4.58 -17.11 2.09
CA GLY A 35 -4.93 -17.90 0.92
C GLY A 35 -3.71 -18.59 0.30
N PRO A 36 -3.91 -19.35 -0.80
CA PRO A 36 -2.81 -20.03 -1.49
C PRO A 36 -1.77 -19.01 -1.96
N ARG A 37 -0.50 -19.44 -1.99
CA ARG A 37 0.59 -18.66 -2.58
C ARG A 37 0.34 -18.52 -4.08
N ILE A 38 0.71 -17.38 -4.64
CA ILE A 38 0.78 -17.25 -6.10
C ILE A 38 2.13 -17.78 -6.59
N GLY A 39 2.15 -18.41 -7.75
CA GLY A 39 3.41 -18.76 -8.41
C GLY A 39 4.14 -17.51 -8.93
N SER A 40 5.47 -17.58 -9.04
CA SER A 40 6.27 -16.49 -9.65
C SER A 40 5.77 -16.12 -11.05
N ALA A 41 5.43 -17.12 -11.87
CA ALA A 41 4.89 -16.90 -13.22
C ALA A 41 3.52 -16.21 -13.23
N GLN A 42 2.69 -16.40 -12.19
CA GLN A 42 1.42 -15.66 -12.07
C GLN A 42 1.67 -14.20 -11.69
N ALA A 43 2.68 -13.94 -10.85
CA ALA A 43 3.10 -12.58 -10.54
C ALA A 43 3.70 -11.88 -11.77
N ASP A 44 4.51 -12.59 -12.57
CA ASP A 44 5.07 -12.08 -13.83
C ASP A 44 3.94 -11.74 -14.83
N ALA A 45 2.98 -12.65 -15.02
CA ALA A 45 1.84 -12.41 -15.91
C ALA A 45 1.00 -11.19 -15.49
N PHE A 46 0.80 -10.99 -14.19
CA PHE A 46 0.08 -9.82 -13.67
C PHE A 46 0.85 -8.51 -13.91
N GLU A 47 2.16 -8.52 -13.71
CA GLU A 47 3.04 -7.38 -13.99
C GLU A 47 3.04 -7.03 -15.49
N ASP A 48 3.12 -8.04 -16.35
CA ASP A 48 3.08 -7.87 -17.81
C ASP A 48 1.73 -7.35 -18.29
N GLU A 49 0.61 -7.93 -17.82
CA GLU A 49 -0.76 -7.54 -18.19
C GLU A 49 -1.05 -6.08 -17.82
N HIS A 50 -0.59 -5.66 -16.65
CA HIS A 50 -0.86 -4.31 -16.13
C HIS A 50 0.25 -3.30 -16.42
N HIS A 51 1.36 -3.73 -17.04
CA HIS A 51 2.55 -2.93 -17.32
C HIS A 51 3.12 -2.23 -16.07
N ILE A 52 3.29 -3.01 -15.00
CA ILE A 52 3.80 -2.55 -13.71
C ILE A 52 4.84 -3.50 -13.14
N GLU A 53 5.60 -3.05 -12.14
CA GLU A 53 6.43 -3.91 -11.31
C GLU A 53 5.87 -3.92 -9.88
N LEU A 54 5.56 -5.11 -9.34
CA LEU A 54 5.07 -5.20 -7.97
C LEU A 54 6.21 -4.86 -7.00
N PRO A 55 5.94 -4.05 -5.96
CA PRO A 55 6.95 -3.78 -4.94
C PRO A 55 7.51 -5.08 -4.34
N SER A 56 8.84 -5.20 -4.31
CA SER A 56 9.54 -6.45 -3.99
C SER A 56 9.09 -7.11 -2.69
N ALA A 57 8.79 -6.32 -1.65
CA ALA A 57 8.28 -6.79 -0.37
C ALA A 57 6.88 -7.43 -0.47
N TYR A 58 6.00 -6.84 -1.29
CA TYR A 58 4.65 -7.36 -1.54
C TYR A 58 4.70 -8.59 -2.44
N ARG A 59 5.44 -8.53 -3.56
CA ARG A 59 5.65 -9.69 -4.45
C ARG A 59 6.17 -10.91 -3.68
N ARG A 60 7.15 -10.70 -2.80
CA ARG A 60 7.69 -11.77 -1.94
C ARG A 60 6.64 -12.37 -1.02
N PHE A 61 5.80 -11.54 -0.39
CA PHE A 61 4.71 -12.03 0.46
C PHE A 61 3.76 -12.95 -0.31
N LEU A 62 3.34 -12.53 -1.51
CA LEU A 62 2.41 -13.29 -2.34
C LEU A 62 2.97 -14.67 -2.72
N VAL A 63 4.27 -14.73 -3.05
CA VAL A 63 4.95 -15.96 -3.49
C VAL A 63 5.34 -16.87 -2.32
N GLU A 64 5.81 -16.33 -1.20
CA GLU A 64 6.38 -17.13 -0.09
C GLU A 64 5.38 -17.42 1.04
N LEU A 65 4.29 -16.65 1.15
CA LEU A 65 3.35 -16.73 2.26
C LEU A 65 1.93 -17.04 1.81
N GLY A 66 1.31 -16.16 1.03
CA GLY A 66 -0.05 -16.32 0.53
C GLY A 66 -0.54 -15.11 -0.25
N GLY A 67 -1.36 -15.36 -1.27
CA GLY A 67 -1.82 -14.37 -2.23
C GLY A 67 -3.05 -13.55 -1.82
N SER A 68 -3.67 -13.88 -0.70
CA SER A 68 -4.94 -13.27 -0.24
C SER A 68 -5.25 -13.66 1.22
N GLY A 69 -6.43 -13.29 1.72
CA GLY A 69 -6.93 -13.78 3.01
C GLY A 69 -6.49 -12.89 4.15
N ALA A 70 -5.82 -13.44 5.16
CA ALA A 70 -5.47 -12.70 6.37
C ALA A 70 -4.89 -11.32 6.11
N GLY A 71 -5.58 -10.30 6.58
CA GLY A 71 -5.19 -8.91 6.48
C GLY A 71 -6.19 -8.06 7.25
N PRO A 72 -5.99 -6.74 7.28
CA PRO A 72 -6.97 -5.83 7.83
C PRO A 72 -8.37 -5.97 7.22
N PHE A 73 -9.39 -5.54 7.96
CA PHE A 73 -10.79 -5.57 7.53
C PHE A 73 -11.21 -6.94 7.01
N HIS A 74 -11.73 -7.04 5.78
CA HIS A 74 -12.11 -8.30 5.16
C HIS A 74 -10.93 -9.08 4.58
N GLY A 75 -9.72 -8.54 4.66
CA GLY A 75 -8.49 -9.22 4.30
C GLY A 75 -7.86 -8.72 2.99
N LEU A 76 -6.71 -9.33 2.68
CA LEU A 76 -6.01 -9.11 1.42
C LEU A 76 -6.81 -9.68 0.25
N LEU A 77 -6.95 -8.86 -0.79
CA LEU A 77 -7.56 -9.26 -2.04
C LEU A 77 -6.67 -10.28 -2.76
N PRO A 78 -7.26 -11.30 -3.42
CA PRO A 78 -6.57 -12.06 -4.46
C PRO A 78 -6.01 -11.12 -5.54
N LEU A 79 -4.83 -11.43 -6.07
CA LEU A 79 -4.11 -10.56 -7.00
C LEU A 79 -4.96 -10.17 -8.21
N GLU A 80 -5.77 -11.10 -8.75
CA GLU A 80 -6.69 -10.89 -9.86
C GLU A 80 -7.85 -9.92 -9.55
N LYS A 81 -8.15 -9.70 -8.27
CA LYS A 81 -9.16 -8.74 -7.81
C LYS A 81 -8.55 -7.38 -7.47
N CYS A 82 -7.23 -7.27 -7.39
CA CYS A 82 -6.58 -5.99 -7.21
C CYS A 82 -6.88 -5.08 -8.41
N ARG A 83 -6.99 -3.78 -8.14
CA ARG A 83 -7.32 -2.76 -9.14
C ARG A 83 -6.35 -1.61 -9.02
N LEU A 84 -6.04 -0.98 -10.16
CA LEU A 84 -5.13 0.15 -10.21
C LEU A 84 -5.88 1.47 -10.11
N PHE A 85 -5.30 2.37 -9.33
CA PHE A 85 -5.80 3.71 -9.07
C PHE A 85 -4.72 4.75 -9.32
N THR A 86 -5.17 5.97 -9.60
CA THR A 86 -4.35 7.17 -9.72
C THR A 86 -4.82 8.15 -8.67
N MET A 87 -3.87 8.83 -8.00
CA MET A 87 -4.20 9.86 -7.02
C MET A 87 -4.60 11.15 -7.73
N ASP A 88 -5.68 11.77 -7.28
CA ASP A 88 -6.15 13.03 -7.86
C ASP A 88 -5.22 14.19 -7.55
N ARG A 89 -5.35 15.28 -8.31
CA ARG A 89 -4.68 16.54 -7.96
C ARG A 89 -5.32 17.08 -6.69
N GLN A 90 -4.48 17.68 -5.85
CA GLN A 90 -4.96 18.45 -4.70
C GLN A 90 -5.87 19.59 -5.18
N PRO A 91 -7.15 19.61 -4.75
CA PRO A 91 -8.05 20.72 -5.05
C PRO A 91 -7.49 22.07 -4.56
N PRO A 92 -7.69 23.18 -5.32
CA PRO A 92 -7.18 24.50 -4.93
C PRO A 92 -7.77 25.05 -3.63
N ASP A 93 -8.96 24.60 -3.26
CA ASP A 93 -9.68 24.99 -2.04
C ASP A 93 -9.20 24.25 -0.79
N GLY A 94 -8.22 23.35 -0.93
CA GLY A 94 -7.66 22.57 0.17
C GLY A 94 -8.52 21.39 0.64
N THR A 95 -9.65 21.11 -0.03
CA THR A 95 -10.42 19.89 0.23
C THR A 95 -9.57 18.64 -0.04
N PRO A 96 -9.81 17.51 0.64
CA PRO A 96 -8.97 16.34 0.43
C PRO A 96 -9.13 15.78 -0.98
N ARG A 97 -8.05 15.19 -1.50
CA ARG A 97 -8.02 14.58 -2.83
C ARG A 97 -8.36 13.09 -2.74
N GLY A 98 -9.06 12.59 -3.74
CA GLY A 98 -9.43 11.19 -3.84
C GLY A 98 -8.49 10.35 -4.70
N PHE A 99 -9.02 9.22 -5.13
CA PHE A 99 -8.40 8.30 -6.06
C PHE A 99 -9.41 7.88 -7.10
N HIS A 100 -9.00 7.90 -8.37
CA HIS A 100 -9.78 7.32 -9.46
C HIS A 100 -9.18 6.01 -9.92
N HIS A 101 -10.03 5.05 -10.27
CA HIS A 101 -9.60 3.87 -11.01
C HIS A 101 -8.93 4.32 -12.32
N VAL A 102 -7.86 3.64 -12.76
CA VAL A 102 -7.10 4.02 -13.96
C VAL A 102 -7.92 4.14 -15.24
N SER A 103 -9.07 3.44 -15.31
CA SER A 103 -9.98 3.49 -16.46
C SER A 103 -11.03 4.61 -16.38
N HIS A 104 -11.05 5.41 -15.31
CA HIS A 104 -12.03 6.46 -15.13
C HIS A 104 -11.74 7.64 -16.07
N PRO A 105 -12.75 8.32 -16.65
CA PRO A 105 -12.54 9.45 -17.56
C PRO A 105 -11.71 10.60 -16.95
N ASN A 106 -11.84 10.80 -15.64
CA ASN A 106 -11.10 11.83 -14.90
C ASN A 106 -9.77 11.33 -14.30
N ALA A 107 -9.40 10.06 -14.56
CA ALA A 107 -8.13 9.53 -14.06
C ALA A 107 -6.96 10.29 -14.66
N LEU A 108 -6.03 10.70 -13.80
CA LEU A 108 -4.83 11.38 -14.24
C LEU A 108 -3.81 10.37 -14.73
N ARG A 109 -3.10 10.68 -15.82
CA ARG A 109 -1.85 9.98 -16.10
C ARG A 109 -0.84 10.35 -15.02
N GLY A 110 -0.36 9.37 -14.26
CA GLY A 110 0.53 9.60 -13.13
C GLY A 110 0.91 8.31 -12.42
N ASP A 111 1.31 8.47 -11.16
CA ASP A 111 1.74 7.36 -10.31
C ASP A 111 0.58 6.39 -10.05
N LEU A 112 0.91 5.10 -10.09
CA LEU A 112 -0.03 4.00 -9.97
C LEU A 112 -0.03 3.45 -8.55
N PHE A 113 -1.23 3.15 -8.08
CA PHE A 113 -1.50 2.59 -6.75
C PHE A 113 -2.35 1.34 -6.89
N LEU A 114 -1.92 0.25 -6.28
CA LEU A 114 -2.64 -1.02 -6.33
C LEU A 114 -3.49 -1.18 -5.08
N HIS A 115 -4.78 -1.45 -5.27
CA HIS A 115 -5.73 -1.73 -4.19
C HIS A 115 -5.62 -3.18 -3.74
N ILE A 116 -5.26 -3.41 -2.48
CA ILE A 116 -4.87 -4.74 -1.98
C ILE A 116 -5.68 -5.24 -0.79
N VAL A 117 -6.55 -4.43 -0.17
CA VAL A 117 -7.39 -4.85 0.97
C VAL A 117 -8.87 -4.62 0.64
N GLU A 118 -9.73 -5.56 0.97
CA GLU A 118 -11.18 -5.36 0.90
C GLU A 118 -11.66 -4.63 2.18
N MET A 119 -11.97 -3.32 2.07
CA MET A 119 -12.44 -2.51 3.20
C MET A 119 -13.96 -2.29 3.22
N GLY A 120 -14.67 -2.64 2.14
CA GLY A 120 -16.08 -2.28 1.95
C GLY A 120 -16.23 -0.78 1.64
N CYS A 121 -17.27 -0.40 0.89
CA CYS A 121 -17.54 1.00 0.49
C CYS A 121 -16.45 1.64 -0.41
N ILE A 122 -16.27 2.96 -0.29
CA ILE A 122 -15.37 3.80 -1.08
C ILE A 122 -13.96 3.91 -0.51
N ASP A 123 -13.70 3.31 0.65
CA ASP A 123 -12.41 3.37 1.31
C ASP A 123 -11.42 2.42 0.64
N LEU A 124 -10.17 2.85 0.52
CA LEU A 124 -9.11 2.16 -0.20
C LEU A 124 -7.90 1.95 0.71
N CYS A 125 -7.35 0.73 0.71
CA CYS A 125 -5.99 0.48 1.16
C CYS A 125 -5.12 0.11 -0.05
N LEU A 126 -4.13 0.96 -0.29
CA LEU A 126 -3.34 0.95 -1.50
C LEU A 126 -1.86 0.71 -1.18
N ILE A 127 -1.15 0.11 -2.13
CA ILE A 127 0.32 0.12 -2.17
C ILE A 127 0.76 0.93 -3.39
N GLY A 128 1.71 1.85 -3.22
CA GLY A 128 2.31 2.55 -4.34
C GLY A 128 3.09 1.58 -5.22
N VAL A 129 2.87 1.64 -6.53
CA VAL A 129 3.49 0.76 -7.52
C VAL A 129 4.56 1.51 -8.30
N THR A 130 4.25 2.75 -8.70
CA THR A 130 5.19 3.61 -9.41
C THR A 130 5.42 4.92 -8.65
N GLY A 131 6.45 5.65 -9.06
CA GLY A 131 6.75 6.97 -8.54
C GLY A 131 7.36 6.98 -7.13
N PRO A 132 7.39 8.15 -6.46
CA PRO A 132 8.11 8.35 -5.21
C PRO A 132 7.56 7.56 -4.01
N LEU A 133 6.34 7.03 -4.14
CA LEU A 133 5.67 6.24 -3.10
C LEU A 133 5.69 4.74 -3.39
N ALA A 134 6.45 4.29 -4.39
CA ALA A 134 6.60 2.87 -4.70
C ALA A 134 6.97 2.05 -3.44
N GLY A 135 6.19 0.98 -3.18
CA GLY A 135 6.31 0.11 -2.01
C GLY A 135 5.71 0.64 -0.71
N ARG A 136 5.27 1.90 -0.67
CA ARG A 136 4.65 2.50 0.51
C ARG A 136 3.17 2.14 0.58
N MET A 137 2.67 1.96 1.81
CA MET A 137 1.26 1.70 2.08
C MET A 137 0.50 3.00 2.31
N LEU A 138 -0.70 3.10 1.74
CA LEU A 138 -1.58 4.26 1.86
C LEU A 138 -3.01 3.83 2.21
N THR A 139 -3.72 4.70 2.90
CA THR A 139 -5.18 4.62 3.04
C THR A 139 -5.81 5.93 2.56
N GLY A 140 -7.06 5.87 2.12
CA GLY A 140 -7.82 7.02 1.65
C GLY A 140 -9.18 6.57 1.15
N ASN A 141 -9.88 7.42 0.42
CA ASN A 141 -11.14 7.04 -0.21
C ASN A 141 -11.24 7.60 -1.64
N ALA A 142 -12.12 6.99 -2.43
CA ALA A 142 -12.26 7.34 -3.84
C ALA A 142 -12.82 8.76 -4.05
N ASP A 143 -13.72 9.23 -3.18
CA ASP A 143 -14.40 10.52 -3.31
C ASP A 143 -13.64 11.72 -2.73
N GLY A 144 -12.52 11.49 -2.05
CA GLY A 144 -11.74 12.56 -1.41
C GLY A 144 -12.36 13.13 -0.14
N PHE A 145 -13.35 12.47 0.48
CA PHE A 145 -13.88 12.91 1.78
C PHE A 145 -12.84 12.78 2.91
N ARG A 146 -11.89 11.83 2.81
CA ARG A 146 -10.78 11.64 3.76
C ARG A 146 -9.45 11.84 3.05
N PRO A 147 -8.51 12.63 3.62
CA PRO A 147 -7.20 12.82 3.00
C PRO A 147 -6.44 11.50 2.91
N PRO A 148 -5.70 11.27 1.81
CA PRO A 148 -4.80 10.13 1.72
C PRO A 148 -3.77 10.18 2.85
N ASN A 149 -3.61 9.06 3.56
CA ASN A 149 -2.65 8.89 4.63
C ASN A 149 -1.58 7.89 4.21
N VAL A 150 -0.31 8.30 4.27
CA VAL A 150 0.83 7.42 3.98
C VAL A 150 1.36 6.81 5.27
N SER A 151 1.45 5.49 5.27
CA SER A 151 2.04 4.72 6.37
C SER A 151 3.51 5.09 6.63
N SER A 152 3.91 5.18 7.90
CA SER A 152 5.35 5.25 8.25
C SER A 152 6.10 3.94 8.02
N ALA A 153 5.40 2.83 7.81
CA ALA A 153 6.07 1.60 7.45
C ALA A 153 6.81 1.82 6.12
N GLN A 154 8.05 1.33 6.07
CA GLN A 154 8.92 1.53 4.91
C GLN A 154 8.47 0.69 3.71
N ASP A 155 7.85 -0.47 3.97
CA ASP A 155 7.34 -1.38 2.95
C ASP A 155 6.12 -2.17 3.45
N PHE A 156 5.56 -2.99 2.55
CA PHE A 156 4.45 -3.88 2.83
C PHE A 156 4.71 -4.85 4.00
N LEU A 157 5.89 -5.47 4.08
CA LEU A 157 6.17 -6.47 5.12
C LEU A 157 6.23 -5.84 6.50
N SER A 158 6.87 -4.67 6.63
CA SER A 158 6.89 -3.89 7.87
C SER A 158 5.49 -3.43 8.28
N TRP A 159 4.66 -3.06 7.31
CA TRP A 159 3.26 -2.68 7.56
C TRP A 159 2.45 -3.89 8.06
N TYR A 160 2.55 -5.02 7.38
CA TYR A 160 1.81 -6.24 7.70
C TYR A 160 2.23 -6.82 9.06
N GLU A 161 3.53 -6.83 9.36
CA GLU A 161 4.06 -7.29 10.65
C GLU A 161 3.56 -6.41 11.81
N ARG A 162 3.48 -5.09 11.61
CA ARG A 162 2.94 -4.15 12.60
C ARG A 162 1.44 -4.35 12.82
N TRP A 163 0.68 -4.61 11.76
CA TRP A 163 -0.73 -4.97 11.89
C TRP A 163 -0.90 -6.19 12.80
N LEU A 164 -0.12 -7.26 12.59
CA LEU A 164 -0.17 -8.45 13.45
C LEU A 164 0.20 -8.16 14.92
N ASP A 165 1.17 -7.27 15.17
CA ASP A 165 1.51 -6.85 16.53
C ASP A 165 0.39 -6.07 17.20
N HIS A 166 -0.29 -5.18 16.46
CA HIS A 166 -1.46 -4.46 16.96
C HIS A 166 -2.63 -5.39 17.26
N MET A 167 -2.88 -6.37 16.38
CA MET A 167 -3.92 -7.39 16.61
C MET A 167 -3.65 -8.19 17.89
N ARG A 168 -2.39 -8.57 18.12
CA ARG A 168 -1.96 -9.25 19.35
C ARG A 168 -2.21 -8.41 20.60
N ASP A 169 -1.85 -7.13 20.52
CA ASP A 169 -1.88 -6.22 21.66
C ASP A 169 -3.27 -5.58 21.89
N GLY A 170 -4.27 -5.92 21.07
CA GLY A 170 -5.61 -5.33 21.14
C GLY A 170 -5.66 -3.84 20.76
N LYS A 171 -4.73 -3.39 19.90
CA LYS A 171 -4.52 -1.98 19.49
C LYS A 171 -4.85 -1.72 18.02
N ASP A 172 -5.72 -2.52 17.43
CA ASP A 172 -6.25 -2.27 16.10
C ASP A 172 -7.10 -0.99 16.10
N ASN A 173 -7.23 -0.39 14.91
CA ASN A 173 -8.02 0.81 14.70
C ASN A 173 -8.68 0.71 13.33
N ASP A 174 -9.95 1.12 13.25
CA ASP A 174 -10.80 1.19 12.06
C ASP A 174 -10.19 1.95 10.88
N ALA A 175 -9.15 2.75 11.08
CA ALA A 175 -8.47 3.45 10.00
C ALA A 175 -7.24 2.70 9.44
N LEU A 176 -6.92 1.51 9.95
CA LEU A 176 -5.54 1.00 9.94
C LEU A 176 -4.55 2.11 10.27
N GLY A 177 -4.97 3.01 11.17
CA GLY A 177 -4.23 4.14 11.64
C GLY A 177 -3.02 3.57 12.35
N LEU A 178 -2.00 3.28 11.56
CA LEU A 178 -0.64 3.17 11.96
C LEU A 178 -0.45 4.37 12.86
N THR A 179 -0.38 4.16 14.17
CA THR A 179 0.13 5.13 15.13
C THR A 179 1.61 5.32 14.82
N SER A 180 1.84 5.90 13.67
CA SER A 180 3.04 6.57 13.31
C SER A 180 2.81 7.98 13.85
N PRO A 181 3.70 8.52 14.69
CA PRO A 181 3.70 9.96 14.89
C PRO A 181 3.67 10.62 13.51
N ALA A 182 2.86 11.67 13.36
CA ALA A 182 2.80 12.43 12.13
C ALA A 182 4.25 12.69 11.67
N THR A 183 4.62 12.18 10.50
CA THR A 183 5.68 12.88 9.80
C THR A 183 5.01 14.17 9.41
N VAL A 184 5.21 15.21 10.22
CA VAL A 184 4.87 16.57 9.83
C VAL A 184 5.72 16.79 8.58
N ALA A 185 5.13 16.53 7.42
CA ALA A 185 5.65 17.03 6.18
C ALA A 185 5.36 18.54 6.23
N SER A 186 6.25 19.28 6.91
CA SER A 186 6.24 20.75 6.93
C SER A 186 6.52 21.33 5.54
N ALA A 187 6.67 20.50 4.51
CA ALA A 187 6.94 20.89 3.15
C ALA A 187 5.73 20.54 2.27
N PRO A 188 5.06 21.53 1.65
CA PRO A 188 4.04 21.26 0.65
C PRO A 188 4.67 20.51 -0.52
N TRP A 189 4.10 19.35 -0.84
CA TRP A 189 4.49 18.56 -2.01
C TRP A 189 3.88 19.19 -3.27
N GLY A 190 4.71 19.91 -4.03
CA GLY A 190 4.38 20.62 -5.29
C GLY A 190 5.66 21.14 -5.99
N PRO A 191 5.63 21.40 -7.31
CA PRO A 191 6.77 21.11 -8.18
C PRO A 191 7.91 22.14 -8.20
N ARG A 192 9.15 21.65 -8.29
CA ARG A 192 10.06 21.86 -9.45
C ARG A 192 11.43 21.20 -9.23
N ALA A 193 11.69 20.11 -9.96
CA ALA A 193 13.05 19.85 -10.43
C ALA A 193 13.43 21.00 -11.36
N ARG A 194 14.33 21.89 -10.92
CA ARG A 194 14.98 22.84 -11.83
C ARG A 194 15.91 22.03 -12.72
N ALA A 195 15.76 22.17 -14.03
CA ALA A 195 16.71 21.67 -15.00
C ALA A 195 18.13 22.08 -14.59
N ARG A 196 19.06 21.11 -14.55
CA ARG A 196 20.48 21.38 -14.43
C ARG A 196 20.88 22.30 -15.59
N LYS A 197 21.33 23.52 -15.29
CA LYS A 197 22.04 24.34 -16.27
C LYS A 197 23.34 23.61 -16.61
N THR A 198 23.51 23.29 -17.88
CA THR A 198 24.76 22.80 -18.48
C THR A 198 25.88 23.80 -18.17
N PRO A 199 27.11 23.35 -17.79
CA PRO A 199 28.21 24.27 -17.61
C PRO A 199 28.62 24.83 -18.99
N ARG A 200 28.66 26.16 -19.08
CA ARG A 200 29.14 26.91 -20.24
C ARG A 200 30.66 26.65 -20.33
N SER A 201 31.11 26.03 -21.43
CA SER A 201 32.54 25.94 -21.73
C SER A 201 33.10 27.35 -21.86
N GLN A 202 34.15 27.65 -21.09
CA GLN A 202 35.01 28.80 -21.35
C GLN A 202 35.72 28.56 -22.67
N ALA A 203 35.41 29.39 -23.67
CA ALA A 203 36.26 29.57 -24.83
C ALA A 203 37.54 30.27 -24.37
N ALA A 204 38.67 29.65 -24.66
CA ALA A 204 39.98 30.27 -24.65
C ALA A 204 40.09 31.15 -25.90
N GLU A 205 40.37 32.44 -25.73
CA GLU A 205 40.93 33.29 -26.78
C GLU A 205 41.98 34.21 -26.14
N PHE A 206 43.23 34.00 -26.60
CA PHE A 206 44.43 34.84 -26.68
C PHE A 206 44.84 35.74 -25.51
#